data_AF-A0A6V8NSK0-F1
#
_entry.id   AF-A0A6V8NSK0-F1
#
_cell.length_a   1.000
_cell.length_b   1.000
_cell.length_c   1.000
_cell.angle_alpha   90.00
_cell.angle_beta   90.00
_cell.angle_gamma   90.00
#
_symmetry.space_group_name_H-M   'P 1'
#
loop_
_entity.id
_entity.type
_entity.pdbx_description
1 polymer ?
#
loop_
_entity_poly.entity_id
_entity_poly.type
_entity_poly.pdbx_seq_one_letter_code
_entity_poly.pdbx_strand_id
1 'polypeptide(L)'
;ELQEKILRSMGYDFEIYIINQNSIVDIIKRLREMLGHKGFYRKFWRALRTLVNKSRTAHMIERMARETRCYEVNKGETTKVMNQCLQLVDQAKTFREMKRARKKAIRMFLEIQVDKTRNPIKVAILGEIYVVVESSINFSIEELLGDMGVFVFQPSGLYEWLKHLVRLDFTAKKAVTLAKPYLKYTTGAKDQYTIGYTIKCSQEGYDGVIHLYPFTCMPQTMARTILDTG
;
A
#
# COMPACT_ATOMS: atom_id res chain seq x y z
N GLU A 1 -22.71 10.45 -11.24
CA GLU A 1 -23.88 11.07 -11.90
C GLU A 1 -24.30 10.40 -13.22
N LEU A 2 -23.41 10.23 -14.22
CA LEU A 2 -23.79 9.55 -15.47
C LEU A 2 -24.24 8.10 -15.26
N GLN A 3 -23.45 7.32 -14.51
CA GLN A 3 -23.75 5.93 -14.19
C GLN A 3 -25.07 5.79 -13.40
N GLU A 4 -25.38 6.75 -12.53
CA GLU A 4 -26.63 6.76 -11.77
C GLU A 4 -27.84 6.95 -12.68
N LYS A 5 -27.78 7.92 -13.60
CA LYS A 5 -28.86 8.20 -14.55
C LYS A 5 -29.16 6.98 -15.43
N ILE A 6 -28.12 6.27 -15.89
CA ILE A 6 -28.27 5.05 -16.68
C ILE A 6 -29.02 3.99 -15.86
N LEU A 7 -28.57 3.68 -14.65
CA LEU A 7 -29.21 2.66 -13.81
C LEU A 7 -30.67 3.01 -13.47
N ARG A 8 -30.97 4.26 -13.17
CA ARG A 8 -32.36 4.69 -12.94
C ARG A 8 -33.22 4.60 -14.20
N SER A 9 -32.66 4.95 -15.37
CA SER A 9 -33.36 4.80 -16.66
C SER A 9 -33.66 3.34 -17.05
N MET A 10 -32.85 2.40 -16.56
CA MET A 10 -33.07 0.96 -16.68
C MET A 10 -34.09 0.41 -15.66
N GLY A 11 -34.67 1.26 -14.81
CA GLY A 11 -35.68 0.88 -13.82
C GLY A 11 -35.12 0.31 -12.52
N TYR A 12 -33.81 0.43 -12.25
CA TYR A 12 -33.24 0.01 -10.97
C TYR A 12 -33.54 1.02 -9.87
N ASP A 13 -34.05 0.51 -8.74
CA ASP A 13 -34.17 1.28 -7.50
C ASP A 13 -32.96 1.02 -6.60
N PHE A 14 -32.29 2.11 -6.21
CA PHE A 14 -31.10 2.06 -5.37
C PHE A 14 -30.80 3.43 -4.74
N GLU A 15 -30.11 3.38 -3.60
CA GLU A 15 -29.56 4.54 -2.92
C GLU A 15 -28.04 4.62 -3.13
N ILE A 16 -27.53 5.79 -3.52
CA ILE A 16 -26.09 6.04 -3.60
C ILE A 16 -25.60 6.61 -2.28
N TYR A 17 -24.68 5.89 -1.66
CA TYR A 17 -23.94 6.37 -0.49
C TYR A 17 -22.56 6.86 -0.91
N ILE A 18 -22.38 8.18 -0.99
CA ILE A 18 -21.06 8.78 -1.29
C ILE A 18 -20.23 8.83 -0.01
N ILE A 19 -19.25 7.94 0.11
CA ILE A 19 -18.35 7.91 1.26
C ILE A 19 -17.20 8.91 1.01
N ASN A 20 -17.18 10.01 1.78
CA ASN A 20 -16.06 10.95 1.74
C ASN A 20 -14.84 10.34 2.44
N GLN A 21 -13.74 10.19 1.72
CA GLN A 21 -12.51 9.56 2.24
C GLN A 21 -11.71 10.48 3.19
N ASN A 22 -12.07 11.76 3.27
CA ASN A 22 -11.32 12.74 4.07
C ASN A 22 -11.67 12.72 5.57
N SER A 23 -12.72 12.01 5.98
CA SER A 23 -13.21 12.00 7.36
C SER A 23 -13.72 10.62 7.78
N ILE A 24 -13.03 10.00 8.75
CA ILE A 24 -13.48 8.72 9.33
C ILE A 24 -14.84 8.82 10.02
N VAL A 25 -15.21 10.03 10.48
CA VAL A 25 -16.51 10.28 11.13
C VAL A 25 -17.65 10.12 10.13
N ASP A 26 -17.48 10.61 8.90
CA ASP A 26 -18.49 10.50 7.85
C ASP A 26 -18.67 9.05 7.40
N ILE A 27 -17.55 8.31 7.32
CA ILE A 27 -17.56 6.86 7.04
C ILE A 27 -18.37 6.12 8.11
N ILE A 28 -18.08 6.37 9.39
CA ILE A 28 -18.77 5.72 10.52
C ILE A 28 -20.27 6.07 10.52
N LYS A 29 -20.62 7.33 10.27
CA LYS A 29 -22.01 7.80 10.23
C LYS A 29 -22.80 7.09 9.14
N ARG A 30 -22.29 7.07 7.90
CA ARG A 30 -22.95 6.40 6.76
C ARG A 30 -23.07 4.89 6.96
N LEU A 31 -22.03 4.24 7.46
CA LEU A 31 -22.09 2.81 7.79
C LEU A 31 -23.12 2.51 8.87
N ARG A 32 -23.31 3.40 9.84
CA ARG A 32 -24.33 3.27 10.89
C ARG A 32 -25.74 3.43 10.33
N GLU A 33 -25.94 4.32 9.35
CA GLU A 33 -27.21 4.49 8.63
C GLU A 33 -27.56 3.21 7.85
N MET A 34 -26.58 2.62 7.14
CA MET A 34 -26.79 1.42 6.32
C MET A 34 -26.99 0.12 7.12
N LEU A 35 -26.25 -0.07 8.22
CA LEU A 35 -26.18 -1.35 8.95
C LEU A 35 -27.07 -1.39 10.21
N GLY A 36 -27.77 -0.29 10.50
CA GLY A 36 -28.64 -0.16 11.66
C GLY A 36 -27.91 0.12 12.99
N HIS A 37 -28.68 0.46 14.02
CA HIS A 37 -28.14 1.09 15.25
C HIS A 37 -27.74 0.14 16.38
N LYS A 38 -28.38 -1.03 16.53
CA LYS A 38 -28.18 -1.90 17.71
C LYS A 38 -26.79 -2.53 17.73
N GLY A 39 -25.95 -2.12 18.68
CA GLY A 39 -24.61 -2.67 18.90
C GLY A 39 -23.61 -2.34 17.78
N PHE A 40 -23.92 -1.38 16.92
CA PHE A 40 -23.11 -0.98 15.76
C PHE A 40 -21.68 -0.66 16.17
N TYR A 41 -21.49 0.26 17.13
CA TYR A 41 -20.15 0.69 17.55
C TYR A 41 -19.28 -0.48 18.01
N ARG A 42 -19.83 -1.42 18.81
CA ARG A 42 -19.08 -2.60 19.26
C ARG A 42 -18.64 -3.49 18.09
N LYS A 43 -19.56 -3.74 17.14
CA LYS A 43 -19.27 -4.54 15.94
C LYS A 43 -18.24 -3.83 15.04
N PHE A 44 -18.42 -2.53 14.83
CA PHE A 44 -17.52 -1.68 14.06
C PHE A 44 -16.10 -1.67 14.66
N TRP A 45 -15.96 -1.42 15.97
CA TRP A 45 -14.65 -1.44 16.63
C TRP A 45 -13.96 -2.82 16.53
N ARG A 46 -14.71 -3.91 16.65
CA ARG A 46 -14.17 -5.27 16.47
C ARG A 46 -13.71 -5.50 15.02
N ALA A 47 -14.49 -5.06 14.04
CA ALA A 47 -14.14 -5.15 12.62
C ALA A 47 -12.91 -4.31 12.30
N LEU A 48 -12.89 -3.04 12.73
CA LEU A 48 -11.77 -2.11 12.54
C LEU A 48 -10.48 -2.65 13.18
N ARG A 49 -10.55 -3.16 14.41
CA ARG A 49 -9.40 -3.78 15.07
C ARG A 49 -8.89 -4.99 14.30
N THR A 50 -9.78 -5.79 13.72
CA THR A 50 -9.39 -6.95 12.90
C THR A 50 -8.72 -6.49 11.61
N LEU A 51 -9.34 -5.52 10.91
CA LEU A 51 -8.81 -4.91 9.69
C LEU A 51 -7.39 -4.37 9.91
N VAL A 52 -7.19 -3.51 10.92
CA VAL A 52 -5.88 -2.91 11.21
C VAL A 52 -4.82 -3.97 11.55
N ASN A 53 -5.18 -5.02 12.29
CA ASN A 53 -4.23 -6.08 12.63
C ASN A 53 -3.87 -6.94 11.41
N LYS A 54 -4.85 -7.28 10.57
CA LYS A 54 -4.63 -8.01 9.32
C LYS A 54 -3.77 -7.18 8.36
N SER A 55 -4.18 -5.94 8.07
CA SER A 55 -3.45 -5.05 7.16
C SER A 55 -2.01 -4.80 7.61
N ARG A 56 -1.77 -4.57 8.92
CA ARG A 56 -0.42 -4.41 9.46
C ARG A 56 0.43 -5.67 9.29
N THR A 57 -0.17 -6.85 9.44
CA THR A 57 0.56 -8.13 9.34
C THR A 57 0.83 -8.48 7.89
N ALA A 58 -0.13 -8.26 6.98
CA ALA A 58 0.06 -8.40 5.54
C ALA A 58 1.17 -7.47 5.04
N HIS A 59 1.13 -6.19 5.41
CA HIS A 59 2.18 -5.23 5.06
C HIS A 59 3.57 -5.66 5.58
N MET A 60 3.65 -6.23 6.79
CA MET A 60 4.90 -6.79 7.32
C MET A 60 5.40 -7.96 6.46
N ILE A 61 4.52 -8.87 6.06
CA ILE A 61 4.83 -10.04 5.22
C ILE A 61 5.35 -9.59 3.85
N GLU A 62 4.65 -8.67 3.19
CA GLU A 62 5.06 -8.09 1.90
C GLU A 62 6.43 -7.42 2.00
N ARG A 63 6.68 -6.68 3.09
CA ARG A 63 7.98 -6.06 3.33
C ARG A 63 9.09 -7.10 3.50
N MET A 64 8.84 -8.15 4.28
CA MET A 64 9.79 -9.25 4.44
C MET A 64 10.05 -9.96 3.10
N ALA A 65 9.04 -10.09 2.24
CA ALA A 65 9.20 -10.64 0.90
C ALA A 65 10.13 -9.76 0.04
N ARG A 66 9.92 -8.44 0.01
CA ARG A 66 10.84 -7.52 -0.70
C ARG A 66 12.27 -7.59 -0.17
N GLU A 67 12.43 -7.62 1.15
CA GLU A 67 13.74 -7.69 1.82
C GLU A 67 14.46 -9.02 1.59
N THR A 68 13.71 -10.12 1.41
CA THR A 68 14.28 -11.47 1.27
C THR A 68 14.53 -11.86 -0.19
N ARG A 69 13.60 -11.52 -1.09
CA ARG A 69 13.58 -12.02 -2.49
C ARG A 69 14.86 -11.69 -3.25
N CYS A 70 15.42 -10.49 -3.07
CA CYS A 70 16.66 -10.11 -3.75
C CYS A 70 17.88 -10.95 -3.35
N TYR A 71 17.83 -11.62 -2.19
CA TYR A 71 18.87 -12.52 -1.69
C TYR A 71 18.53 -14.00 -1.89
N GLU A 72 17.35 -14.36 -2.40
CA GLU A 72 16.93 -15.76 -2.44
C GLU A 72 17.85 -16.60 -3.34
N VAL A 73 18.22 -17.78 -2.84
CA VAL A 73 19.01 -18.76 -3.60
C VAL A 73 18.09 -19.53 -4.55
N ASN A 74 16.95 -19.99 -4.05
CA ASN A 74 15.96 -20.73 -4.83
C ASN A 74 14.87 -19.76 -5.34
N LYS A 75 14.91 -19.46 -6.64
CA LYS A 75 13.97 -18.51 -7.25
C LYS A 75 12.51 -18.90 -7.00
N GLY A 76 11.70 -17.94 -6.55
CA GLY A 76 10.28 -18.10 -6.26
C GLY A 76 9.95 -18.70 -4.89
N GLU A 77 10.96 -19.09 -4.09
CA GLU A 77 10.75 -19.58 -2.73
C GLU A 77 10.12 -18.50 -1.85
N THR A 78 10.58 -17.25 -1.97
CA THR A 78 10.05 -16.12 -1.22
C THR A 78 8.58 -15.85 -1.55
N THR A 79 8.21 -15.89 -2.84
CA THR A 79 6.81 -15.71 -3.27
C THR A 79 5.92 -16.83 -2.72
N LYS A 80 6.38 -18.09 -2.76
CA LYS A 80 5.65 -19.23 -2.20
C LYS A 80 5.41 -19.05 -0.69
N VAL A 81 6.44 -18.68 0.07
CA VAL A 81 6.34 -18.44 1.52
C VAL A 81 5.41 -17.27 1.82
N MET A 82 5.53 -16.16 1.07
CA MET A 82 4.67 -14.99 1.20
C MET A 82 3.19 -15.37 1.04
N ASN A 83 2.84 -16.10 -0.03
CA ASN A 83 1.47 -16.52 -0.30
C ASN A 83 0.90 -17.42 0.81
N GLN A 84 1.70 -18.36 1.32
CA GLN A 84 1.30 -19.18 2.46
C GLN A 84 1.07 -18.33 3.72
N CYS A 85 1.92 -17.33 3.97
CA CYS A 85 1.78 -16.41 5.11
C CYS A 85 0.50 -15.55 5.00
N LEU A 86 0.20 -15.06 3.80
CA LEU A 86 -1.02 -14.28 3.54
C LEU A 86 -2.28 -15.14 3.75
N GLN A 87 -2.28 -16.41 3.34
CA GLN A 87 -3.36 -17.34 3.63
C GLN A 87 -3.55 -17.57 5.14
N LEU A 88 -2.47 -17.69 5.92
CA LEU A 88 -2.54 -17.80 7.38
C LEU A 88 -3.16 -16.55 8.03
N VAL A 89 -2.81 -15.36 7.52
CA VAL A 89 -3.40 -14.09 7.98
C VAL A 89 -4.88 -14.01 7.62
N ASP A 90 -5.26 -14.48 6.44
CA ASP A 90 -6.65 -14.46 6.01
C ASP A 90 -7.53 -15.38 6.87
N GLN A 91 -7.05 -16.60 7.14
CA GLN A 91 -7.77 -17.58 7.95
C GLN A 91 -7.89 -17.19 9.43
N ALA A 92 -7.03 -16.31 9.94
CA ALA A 92 -7.04 -15.89 11.33
C ALA A 92 -8.23 -14.96 11.65
N LYS A 93 -9.08 -15.38 12.60
CA LYS A 93 -10.31 -14.68 13.00
C LYS A 93 -10.20 -14.04 14.39
N THR A 94 -9.22 -14.46 15.19
CA THR A 94 -9.00 -13.98 16.56
C THR A 94 -7.64 -13.33 16.73
N PHE A 95 -7.50 -12.51 17.77
CA PHE A 95 -6.21 -11.90 18.12
C PHE A 95 -5.12 -12.94 18.43
N ARG A 96 -5.49 -14.07 19.06
CA ARG A 96 -4.55 -15.17 19.36
C ARG A 96 -4.08 -15.85 18.08
N GLU A 97 -4.98 -16.14 17.14
CA GLU A 97 -4.64 -16.69 15.83
C GLU A 97 -3.77 -15.73 15.03
N MET A 98 -4.11 -14.43 15.00
CA MET A 98 -3.28 -13.41 14.35
C MET A 98 -1.86 -13.36 14.92
N LYS A 99 -1.70 -13.44 16.25
CA LYS A 99 -0.39 -13.50 16.90
C LYS A 99 0.40 -14.75 16.51
N ARG A 100 -0.27 -15.91 16.38
CA ARG A 100 0.34 -17.16 15.92
C ARG A 100 0.74 -17.08 14.45
N ALA A 101 -0.14 -16.60 13.57
CA ALA A 101 0.10 -16.39 12.15
C ALA A 101 1.32 -15.49 11.94
N ARG A 102 1.41 -14.37 12.66
CA ARG A 102 2.58 -13.47 12.62
C ARG A 102 3.88 -14.16 13.02
N LYS A 103 3.88 -14.91 14.13
CA LYS A 103 5.08 -15.66 14.57
C LYS A 103 5.49 -16.72 13.55
N LYS A 104 4.51 -17.44 12.98
CA LYS A 104 4.76 -18.46 11.97
C LYS A 104 5.33 -17.84 10.70
N ALA A 105 4.78 -16.72 10.23
CA ALA A 105 5.30 -16.01 9.07
C ALA A 105 6.77 -15.62 9.25
N ILE A 106 7.11 -15.02 10.39
CA ILE A 106 8.52 -14.66 10.68
C ILE A 106 9.45 -15.87 10.61
N ARG A 107 9.04 -17.02 11.17
CA ARG A 107 9.85 -18.26 11.11
C ARG A 107 10.02 -18.76 9.68
N MET A 108 8.94 -18.81 8.91
CA MET A 108 8.99 -19.29 7.53
C MET A 108 9.94 -18.44 6.67
N PHE A 109 9.98 -17.12 6.85
CA PHE A 109 10.94 -16.27 6.17
C PHE A 109 12.39 -16.48 6.63
N LEU A 110 12.62 -16.76 7.92
CA LEU A 110 13.96 -17.06 8.46
C LEU A 110 14.52 -18.40 7.96
N GLU A 111 13.64 -19.30 7.51
CA GLU A 111 14.01 -20.62 6.96
C GLU A 111 14.40 -20.55 5.47
N ILE A 112 14.10 -19.45 4.77
CA ILE A 112 14.46 -19.27 3.36
C ILE A 112 15.98 -19.19 3.23
N GLN A 113 16.52 -19.96 2.29
CA GLN A 113 17.95 -19.90 1.95
C GLN A 113 18.26 -18.60 1.19
N VAL A 114 19.18 -17.81 1.76
CA VAL A 114 19.59 -16.52 1.22
C VAL A 114 21.11 -16.43 1.03
N ASP A 115 21.52 -15.86 -0.09
CA ASP A 115 22.91 -15.50 -0.39
C ASP A 115 23.20 -14.07 0.07
N LYS A 116 23.75 -13.94 1.27
CA LYS A 116 24.10 -12.65 1.88
C LYS A 116 25.36 -12.02 1.31
N THR A 117 26.08 -12.69 0.41
CA THR A 117 27.28 -12.12 -0.25
C THR A 117 26.89 -11.14 -1.36
N ARG A 118 25.63 -11.20 -1.83
CA ARG A 118 25.10 -10.27 -2.82
C ARG A 118 25.07 -8.84 -2.28
N ASN A 119 25.28 -7.89 -3.19
CA ASN A 119 25.06 -6.46 -2.96
C ASN A 119 23.97 -5.95 -3.94
N PRO A 120 22.68 -6.15 -3.62
CA PRO A 120 21.58 -5.74 -4.48
C PRO A 120 21.57 -4.25 -4.79
N ILE A 121 21.26 -3.91 -6.05
CA ILE A 121 20.83 -2.56 -6.42
C ILE A 121 19.55 -2.25 -5.65
N LYS A 122 19.46 -1.07 -5.06
CA LYS A 122 18.32 -0.60 -4.28
C LYS A 122 17.50 0.40 -5.09
N VAL A 123 16.27 0.02 -5.41
CA VAL A 123 15.35 0.85 -6.19
C VAL A 123 14.08 1.12 -5.40
N ALA A 124 13.57 2.34 -5.45
CA ALA A 124 12.25 2.67 -4.94
C ALA A 124 11.21 2.66 -6.07
N ILE A 125 10.04 2.07 -5.83
CA ILE A 125 8.89 2.15 -6.75
C ILE A 125 7.87 3.13 -6.16
N LEU A 126 7.66 4.24 -6.87
CA LEU A 126 6.84 5.36 -6.43
C LEU A 126 5.85 5.76 -7.52
N GLY A 127 4.83 6.53 -7.15
CA GLY A 127 3.90 7.12 -8.11
C GLY A 127 2.43 7.02 -7.70
N GLU A 128 1.56 6.80 -8.68
CA GLU A 128 0.11 6.70 -8.47
C GLU A 128 -0.21 5.45 -7.63
N ILE A 129 -1.03 5.58 -6.58
CA ILE A 129 -1.21 4.49 -5.60
C ILE A 129 -1.79 3.24 -6.24
N TYR A 130 -2.76 3.38 -7.13
CA TYR A 130 -3.45 2.26 -7.74
C TYR A 130 -2.51 1.53 -8.71
N VAL A 131 -1.79 2.27 -9.55
CA VAL A 131 -0.81 1.69 -10.48
C VAL A 131 0.34 0.99 -9.72
N VAL A 132 0.78 1.55 -8.60
CA VAL A 132 1.87 0.94 -7.81
C VAL A 132 1.40 -0.30 -7.05
N VAL A 133 0.19 -0.31 -6.49
CA VAL A 133 -0.29 -1.40 -5.62
C VAL A 133 -0.90 -2.55 -6.43
N GLU A 134 -1.52 -2.28 -7.57
CA GLU A 134 -2.21 -3.30 -8.37
C GLU A 134 -1.25 -4.02 -9.31
N SER A 135 -0.82 -5.22 -8.93
CA SER A 135 0.16 -6.03 -9.66
C SER A 135 -0.26 -6.34 -11.09
N SER A 136 -1.57 -6.48 -11.35
CA SER A 136 -2.09 -6.74 -12.71
C SER A 136 -1.88 -5.55 -13.67
N ILE A 137 -1.75 -4.33 -13.15
CA ILE A 137 -1.53 -3.12 -13.95
C ILE A 137 -0.05 -2.89 -14.20
N ASN A 138 0.81 -3.17 -13.22
CA ASN A 138 2.24 -2.92 -13.30
C ASN A 138 3.07 -4.16 -13.65
N PHE A 139 2.42 -5.24 -14.10
CA PHE A 139 3.06 -6.50 -14.49
C PHE A 139 3.91 -7.13 -13.39
N SER A 140 3.47 -6.99 -12.14
CA SER A 140 4.16 -7.49 -10.95
C SER A 140 5.63 -7.03 -10.87
N ILE A 141 5.90 -5.77 -11.25
CA ILE A 141 7.26 -5.22 -11.34
C ILE A 141 8.09 -5.38 -10.06
N GLU A 142 7.46 -5.31 -8.89
CA GLU A 142 8.13 -5.55 -7.60
C GLU A 142 8.71 -6.98 -7.52
N GLU A 143 7.93 -7.98 -7.93
CA GLU A 143 8.36 -9.37 -7.95
C GLU A 143 9.39 -9.60 -9.05
N LEU A 144 9.16 -9.08 -10.25
CA LEU A 144 10.10 -9.17 -11.39
C LEU A 144 11.49 -8.65 -11.03
N LEU A 145 11.58 -7.46 -10.41
CA LEU A 145 12.85 -6.87 -9.99
C LEU A 145 13.50 -7.65 -8.84
N GLY A 146 12.70 -8.09 -7.86
CA GLY A 146 13.20 -8.93 -6.77
C GLY A 146 13.81 -10.24 -7.28
N ASP A 147 13.14 -10.88 -8.24
CA ASP A 147 13.59 -12.09 -8.94
C ASP A 147 14.89 -11.89 -9.74
N MET A 148 15.20 -10.65 -10.11
CA MET A 148 16.47 -10.24 -10.73
C MET A 148 17.55 -9.87 -9.70
N GLY A 149 17.28 -10.01 -8.41
CA GLY A 149 18.22 -9.67 -7.34
C GLY A 149 18.22 -8.19 -6.95
N VAL A 150 17.21 -7.41 -7.33
CA VAL A 150 17.08 -5.99 -6.99
C VAL A 150 16.31 -5.85 -5.67
N PHE A 151 16.85 -5.07 -4.73
CA PHE A 151 16.12 -4.67 -3.54
C PHE A 151 15.08 -3.62 -3.92
N VAL A 152 13.81 -3.92 -3.66
CA VAL A 152 12.70 -3.01 -3.96
C VAL A 152 12.18 -2.38 -2.68
N PHE A 153 12.09 -1.05 -2.66
CA PHE A 153 11.37 -0.29 -1.64
C PHE A 153 10.07 0.25 -2.22
N GLN A 154 8.96 -0.11 -1.59
CA GLN A 154 7.63 0.31 -1.99
C GLN A 154 6.88 0.76 -0.72
N PRO A 155 6.63 2.08 -0.55
CA PRO A 155 6.09 2.61 0.70
C PRO A 155 4.57 2.85 0.69
N SER A 156 3.83 2.36 -0.31
CA SER A 156 2.37 2.56 -0.41
C SER A 156 1.59 1.26 -0.26
N GLY A 157 0.57 1.24 0.58
CA GLY A 157 -0.29 0.07 0.72
C GLY A 157 -1.54 0.39 1.53
N LEU A 158 -2.37 -0.64 1.76
CA LEU A 158 -3.58 -0.49 2.55
C LEU A 158 -3.28 -0.03 3.99
N TYR A 159 -2.23 -0.56 4.61
CA TYR A 159 -1.88 -0.18 5.98
C TYR A 159 -1.41 1.28 6.08
N GLU A 160 -0.68 1.75 5.07
CA GLU A 160 -0.22 3.12 4.90
C GLU A 160 -1.41 4.06 4.72
N TRP A 161 -2.34 3.69 3.84
CA TRP A 161 -3.59 4.42 3.66
C TRP A 161 -4.42 4.49 4.95
N LEU A 162 -4.52 3.39 5.71
CA LEU A 162 -5.19 3.40 7.01
C LEU A 162 -4.49 4.34 8.01
N LYS A 163 -3.16 4.35 8.08
CA LYS A 163 -2.39 5.29 8.92
C LYS A 163 -2.64 6.74 8.49
N HIS A 164 -2.75 7.00 7.19
CA HIS A 164 -3.06 8.32 6.66
C HIS A 164 -4.46 8.79 7.08
N LEU A 165 -5.48 7.94 6.97
CA LEU A 165 -6.86 8.23 7.36
C LEU A 165 -6.97 8.70 8.83
N VAL A 166 -6.17 8.11 9.72
CA VAL A 166 -6.11 8.48 11.15
C VAL A 166 -4.99 9.48 11.49
N ARG A 167 -4.37 10.10 10.48
CA ARG A 167 -3.31 11.12 10.62
C ARG A 167 -2.04 10.67 11.36
N LEU A 168 -1.76 9.36 11.40
CA LEU A 168 -0.60 8.75 12.05
C LEU A 168 0.55 8.43 11.10
N ASP A 169 0.48 8.83 9.83
CA ASP A 169 1.55 8.59 8.86
C ASP A 169 2.67 9.66 8.94
N PHE A 170 3.53 9.54 9.96
CA PHE A 170 4.64 10.48 10.18
C PHE A 170 5.70 10.44 9.07
N THR A 171 5.95 9.28 8.47
CA THR A 171 6.92 9.13 7.39
C THR A 171 6.44 9.83 6.14
N ALA A 172 5.16 9.67 5.78
CA ALA A 172 4.58 10.42 4.67
C ALA A 172 4.62 11.94 4.92
N LYS A 173 4.36 12.40 6.15
CA LYS A 173 4.46 13.83 6.49
C LYS A 173 5.88 14.38 6.29
N LYS A 174 6.92 13.61 6.64
CA LYS A 174 8.31 13.98 6.37
C LYS A 174 8.58 14.06 4.87
N ALA A 175 8.19 13.04 4.10
CA ALA A 175 8.33 13.06 2.64
C ALA A 175 7.63 14.27 2.01
N VAL A 176 6.38 14.53 2.39
CA VAL A 176 5.63 15.72 1.93
C VAL A 176 6.36 17.01 2.28
N THR A 177 7.01 17.10 3.44
CA THR A 177 7.81 18.27 3.83
C THR A 177 9.04 18.46 2.93
N LEU A 178 9.73 17.38 2.55
CA LEU A 178 10.84 17.41 1.59
C LEU A 178 10.40 17.87 0.20
N ALA A 179 9.16 17.58 -0.21
CA ALA A 179 8.64 17.99 -1.51
C ALA A 179 8.20 19.46 -1.58
N LYS A 180 7.93 20.12 -0.44
CA LYS A 180 7.38 21.49 -0.41
C LYS A 180 8.16 22.54 -1.22
N PRO A 181 9.52 22.53 -1.25
CA PRO A 181 10.28 23.47 -2.06
C PRO A 181 10.01 23.33 -3.58
N TYR A 182 9.65 22.13 -4.02
CA TYR A 182 9.43 21.81 -5.45
C TYR A 182 7.94 21.87 -5.81
N LEU A 183 7.05 21.53 -4.88
CA LEU A 183 5.62 21.52 -5.09
C LEU A 183 4.89 22.00 -3.83
N LYS A 184 4.52 23.28 -3.82
CA LYS A 184 3.92 23.95 -2.65
C LYS A 184 2.52 23.42 -2.30
N TYR A 185 1.71 23.13 -3.32
CA TYR A 185 0.32 22.68 -3.15
C TYR A 185 0.16 21.25 -3.64
N THR A 186 -0.55 20.42 -2.88
CA THR A 186 -0.97 19.11 -3.38
C THR A 186 -2.17 19.29 -4.30
N THR A 187 -2.18 18.49 -5.35
CA THR A 187 -3.32 18.33 -6.27
C THR A 187 -4.42 17.40 -5.72
N GLY A 188 -4.27 16.92 -4.48
CA GLY A 188 -5.14 15.91 -3.89
C GLY A 188 -4.73 14.46 -4.21
N ALA A 189 -3.65 14.28 -4.96
CA ALA A 189 -3.03 12.99 -5.25
C ALA A 189 -1.74 12.77 -4.43
N LYS A 190 -0.95 11.76 -4.83
CA LYS A 190 0.34 11.41 -4.21
C LYS A 190 1.55 12.05 -4.92
N ASP A 191 1.39 13.26 -5.44
CA ASP A 191 2.43 14.03 -6.14
C ASP A 191 3.57 14.45 -5.20
N GLN A 192 3.25 15.16 -4.12
CA GLN A 192 4.21 15.54 -3.07
C GLN A 192 4.83 14.32 -2.39
N TYR A 193 4.05 13.23 -2.29
CA TYR A 193 4.54 11.97 -1.75
C TYR A 193 5.65 11.40 -2.64
N THR A 194 5.42 11.33 -3.95
CA THR A 194 6.40 10.80 -4.91
C THR A 194 7.70 11.61 -4.89
N ILE A 195 7.61 12.93 -5.06
CA ILE A 195 8.79 13.81 -5.03
C ILE A 195 9.54 13.67 -3.70
N GLY A 196 8.81 13.68 -2.58
CA GLY A 196 9.38 13.59 -1.25
C GLY A 196 10.11 12.29 -0.97
N TYR A 197 9.55 11.16 -1.42
CA TYR A 197 10.21 9.87 -1.30
C TYR A 197 11.38 9.73 -2.27
N THR A 198 11.33 10.32 -3.47
CA THR A 198 12.50 10.37 -4.37
C THR A 198 13.68 11.05 -3.69
N ILE A 199 13.46 12.24 -3.10
CA ILE A 199 14.51 12.96 -2.34
C ILE A 199 15.00 12.12 -1.16
N LYS A 200 14.09 11.52 -0.40
CA LYS A 200 14.44 10.65 0.73
C LYS A 200 15.29 9.45 0.30
N CYS A 201 14.94 8.79 -0.79
CA CYS A 201 15.67 7.64 -1.30
C CYS A 201 17.07 8.04 -1.79
N SER A 202 17.19 9.19 -2.46
CA SER A 202 18.49 9.75 -2.83
C SER A 202 19.37 10.01 -1.60
N GLN A 203 18.81 10.61 -0.54
CA GLN A 203 19.53 10.86 0.72
C GLN A 203 19.92 9.57 1.48
N GLU A 204 19.15 8.50 1.32
CA GLU A 204 19.37 7.19 1.96
C GLU A 204 20.27 6.26 1.11
N GLY A 205 20.81 6.73 -0.01
CA GLY A 205 21.73 5.97 -0.86
C GLY A 205 21.06 4.86 -1.67
N TYR A 206 19.83 5.08 -2.12
CA TYR A 206 19.21 4.23 -3.15
C TYR A 206 19.83 4.52 -4.52
N ASP A 207 19.96 3.48 -5.34
CA ASP A 207 20.59 3.55 -6.66
C ASP A 207 19.64 4.07 -7.75
N GLY A 208 18.32 4.06 -7.49
CA GLY A 208 17.35 4.58 -8.45
C GLY A 208 15.92 4.64 -7.94
N VAL A 209 15.07 5.29 -8.74
CA VAL A 209 13.63 5.38 -8.53
C VAL A 209 12.91 5.02 -9.82
N ILE A 210 11.92 4.14 -9.73
CA ILE A 210 10.97 3.83 -10.79
C ILE A 210 9.67 4.55 -10.47
N HIS A 211 9.30 5.52 -11.31
CA HIS A 211 8.07 6.28 -11.19
C HIS A 211 6.97 5.67 -12.07
N LEU A 212 5.96 5.07 -11.44
CA LEU A 212 4.80 4.49 -12.11
C LEU A 212 3.62 5.46 -12.10
N TYR A 213 3.11 5.79 -13.27
CA TYR A 213 1.97 6.66 -13.43
C TYR A 213 1.17 6.28 -14.67
N PRO A 214 -0.15 6.53 -14.70
CA PRO A 214 -0.99 6.17 -15.83
C PRO A 214 -0.78 7.13 -17.01
N PHE A 215 -1.10 6.64 -18.22
CA PHE A 215 -1.04 7.40 -19.47
C PHE A 215 -2.17 8.44 -19.58
N THR A 216 -2.23 9.49 -18.75
CA THR A 216 -3.13 10.66 -18.91
C THR A 216 -2.86 11.74 -17.85
N CYS A 217 -3.60 12.87 -17.93
CA CYS A 217 -3.67 13.99 -16.99
C CYS A 217 -4.10 13.60 -15.56
N MET A 218 -3.32 12.73 -14.93
CA MET A 218 -3.31 12.57 -13.49
C MET A 218 -2.19 13.43 -12.90
N PRO A 219 -2.31 13.87 -11.64
CA PRO A 219 -1.33 14.79 -11.07
C PRO A 219 0.09 14.25 -10.93
N GLN A 220 0.29 12.94 -11.10
CA GLN A 220 1.62 12.34 -11.21
C GLN A 220 2.42 12.88 -12.41
N THR A 221 1.76 13.42 -13.43
CA THR A 221 2.45 14.12 -14.54
C THR A 221 3.22 15.35 -14.04
N MET A 222 2.70 16.06 -13.03
CA MET A 222 3.43 17.18 -12.43
C MET A 222 4.68 16.72 -11.70
N ALA A 223 4.57 15.61 -10.96
CA ALA A 223 5.72 15.00 -10.31
C ALA A 223 6.77 14.57 -11.34
N ARG A 224 6.35 13.96 -12.45
CA ARG A 224 7.24 13.60 -13.56
C ARG A 224 8.00 14.82 -14.09
N THR A 225 7.30 15.92 -14.45
CA THR A 225 7.95 17.12 -14.98
C THR A 225 9.02 17.65 -14.03
N ILE A 226 8.74 17.68 -12.72
CA ILE A 226 9.70 18.12 -11.72
C ILE A 226 10.91 17.18 -11.66
N LEU A 227 10.66 15.87 -11.62
CA LEU A 227 11.70 14.84 -11.53
C LEU A 227 12.57 14.73 -12.79
N ASP A 228 12.03 15.01 -13.97
CA ASP A 228 12.76 14.96 -15.25
C ASP A 228 13.69 16.19 -15.42
N THR A 229 13.46 17.27 -14.67
CA THR A 229 14.20 18.55 -14.80
C THR A 229 15.26 18.79 -13.73
N GLY A 230 15.33 17.95 -12.70
CA GLY A 230 16.24 18.09 -11.55
C GLY A 230 17.37 17.07 -11.59
#